data_AF-A0AAV8DJM4-F1
#
_entry.id   AF-A0AAV8DJM4-F1
#
_cell.length_a   1.000
_cell.length_b   1.000
_cell.length_c   1.000
_cell.angle_alpha   90.00
_cell.angle_beta   90.00
_cell.angle_gamma   90.00
#
_symmetry.space_group_name_H-M   'P 1'
#
loop_
_entity.id
_entity.type
_entity.pdbx_description
1 polymer ?
#
loop_
_entity_poly.entity_id
_entity_poly.type
_entity_poly.pdbx_seq_one_letter_code
_entity_poly.pdbx_strand_id
1 'polypeptide(L)'
;MSDPLVLAHVIRDVLEPFRQSFSFRVFYGNRVMLAGSELRPSAVVNRPKIEIGGADLRVFYTLVLVDPDAPSPCNPNLKEYLHWMVTDIPESTAASFG
;
A
#
# COMPACT_ATOMS: atom_id res chain seq x y z
N MET A 1 19.26 9.31 -7.91
CA MET A 1 17.83 9.38 -8.27
C MET A 1 17.06 9.57 -6.98
N SER A 2 16.14 10.53 -6.94
CA SER A 2 15.37 10.84 -5.73
C SER A 2 14.31 9.74 -5.46
N ASP A 3 14.04 9.46 -4.19
CA ASP A 3 13.04 8.46 -3.76
C ASP A 3 11.63 8.86 -4.23
N PRO A 4 10.90 8.00 -4.98
CA PRO A 4 9.54 8.30 -5.44
C PRO A 4 8.56 8.65 -4.32
N LEU A 5 8.70 8.05 -3.14
CA LEU A 5 7.80 8.31 -2.00
C LEU A 5 8.05 9.70 -1.38
N VAL A 6 9.29 10.19 -1.48
CA VAL A 6 9.64 11.56 -1.06
C VAL A 6 9.15 12.56 -2.10
N LEU A 7 9.35 12.29 -3.39
CA LEU A 7 8.88 13.17 -4.47
C LEU A 7 7.35 13.32 -4.46
N ALA A 8 6.62 12.26 -4.11
CA ALA A 8 5.17 12.25 -4.01
C ALA A 8 4.64 12.73 -2.64
N HIS A 9 5.51 13.22 -1.75
CA HIS A 9 5.17 13.68 -0.39
C HIS A 9 4.55 12.63 0.56
N VAL A 10 4.51 11.35 0.16
CA VAL A 10 4.05 10.23 1.01
C VAL A 10 4.88 10.13 2.29
N ILE A 11 6.21 10.22 2.14
CA ILE A 11 7.09 10.44 3.30
C ILE A 11 6.86 11.88 3.78
N ARG A 12 6.60 12.03 5.09
CA ARG A 12 6.13 13.23 5.82
C ARG A 12 4.63 13.35 5.94
N ASP A 13 3.87 13.21 4.85
CA ASP A 13 2.43 13.46 4.92
C ASP A 13 1.66 12.24 5.46
N VAL A 14 2.20 11.03 5.28
CA VAL A 14 1.62 9.75 5.75
C VAL A 14 2.61 8.95 6.59
N LEU A 15 3.85 8.79 6.12
CA LEU A 15 4.85 7.93 6.75
C LEU A 15 6.09 8.72 7.19
N GLU A 16 6.70 8.31 8.30
CA GLU A 16 8.06 8.73 8.62
C GLU A 16 9.07 8.07 7.67
N PRO A 17 10.26 8.67 7.44
CA PRO A 17 11.30 8.05 6.64
C PRO A 17 11.66 6.65 7.15
N PHE A 18 11.72 5.68 6.23
CA PHE A 18 12.04 4.29 6.56
C PHE A 18 12.93 3.65 5.49
N ARG A 19 13.53 2.51 5.83
CA ARG A 19 14.23 1.66 4.87
C ARG A 19 13.40 0.42 4.60
N GLN A 20 13.02 0.20 3.33
CA GLN A 20 12.33 -1.02 2.93
C GLN A 20 13.22 -2.25 3.18
N SER A 21 12.73 -3.20 3.98
CA SER A 21 13.46 -4.41 4.38
C SER A 21 12.96 -5.69 3.71
N PHE A 22 11.77 -5.67 3.10
CA PHE A 22 11.15 -6.83 2.45
C PHE A 22 10.56 -6.46 1.09
N SER A 23 10.33 -7.47 0.24
CA SER A 23 9.66 -7.28 -1.05
C SER A 23 8.17 -7.16 -0.83
N PHE A 24 7.55 -6.13 -1.41
CA PHE A 24 6.11 -5.90 -1.36
C PHE A 24 5.61 -5.62 -2.78
N ARG A 25 4.68 -6.43 -3.26
CA ARG A 25 4.12 -6.31 -4.62
C ARG A 25 2.60 -6.25 -4.58
N VAL A 26 2.07 -5.26 -5.30
CA VAL A 26 0.62 -5.02 -5.44
C VAL A 26 0.21 -5.31 -6.87
N PHE A 27 -0.90 -6.03 -7.04
CA PHE A 27 -1.47 -6.37 -8.33
C PHE A 27 -2.93 -6.00 -8.42
N TYR A 28 -3.31 -5.34 -9.51
CA TYR A 28 -4.70 -5.25 -9.97
C TYR A 28 -4.84 -6.03 -11.27
N GLY A 29 -5.64 -7.11 -11.24
CA GLY A 29 -5.65 -8.12 -12.30
C GLY A 29 -4.27 -8.76 -12.48
N ASN A 30 -3.76 -8.78 -13.71
CA ASN A 30 -2.45 -9.35 -14.05
C ASN A 30 -1.33 -8.31 -14.14
N ARG A 31 -1.57 -7.07 -13.67
CA ARG A 31 -0.58 -5.98 -13.73
C ARG A 31 0.07 -5.75 -12.37
N VAL A 32 1.40 -5.67 -12.34
CA VAL A 32 2.17 -5.21 -11.17
C VAL A 32 2.06 -3.69 -11.11
N MET A 33 1.72 -3.15 -9.94
CA MET A 33 1.67 -1.71 -9.71
C MET A 33 3.01 -1.19 -9.24
N LEU A 34 3.40 -0.02 -9.76
CA LEU A 34 4.56 0.74 -9.31
C LEU A 34 4.10 1.96 -8.52
N ALA A 35 4.96 2.49 -7.65
CA ALA A 35 4.68 3.75 -6.95
C ALA A 35 4.35 4.86 -7.96
N GLY A 36 3.23 5.57 -7.73
CA GLY A 36 2.74 6.62 -8.62
C GLY A 36 1.95 6.14 -9.85
N SER A 37 1.62 4.84 -9.96
CA SER A 37 0.78 4.35 -11.07
C SER A 37 -0.64 4.93 -10.99
N GLU A 38 -1.09 5.63 -12.03
CA GLU A 38 -2.48 6.11 -12.12
C GLU A 38 -3.43 4.98 -12.52
N LEU A 39 -4.53 4.86 -11.78
CA LEU A 39 -5.57 3.86 -12.03
C LEU A 39 -6.95 4.53 -12.05
N ARG A 40 -7.79 4.09 -12.97
CA ARG A 40 -9.19 4.53 -12.98
C ARG A 40 -9.93 3.89 -11.79
N PRO A 41 -10.88 4.60 -11.15
CA PRO A 41 -11.68 4.03 -10.06
C PRO A 41 -12.35 2.70 -10.44
N SER A 42 -12.83 2.57 -11.68
CA SER A 42 -13.44 1.34 -12.21
C SER A 42 -12.48 0.15 -12.26
N ALA A 43 -11.16 0.38 -12.31
CA ALA A 43 -10.15 -0.68 -12.35
C ALA A 43 -9.74 -1.19 -10.95
N VAL A 44 -10.14 -0.47 -9.89
CA VAL A 44 -9.73 -0.73 -8.50
C VAL A 44 -10.91 -1.01 -7.57
N VAL A 45 -12.09 -1.31 -8.14
CA VAL A 45 -13.30 -1.65 -7.38
C VAL A 45 -13.10 -2.88 -6.49
N ASN A 46 -12.36 -3.87 -6.99
CA ASN A 46 -12.02 -5.07 -6.24
C ASN A 46 -10.66 -4.88 -5.55
N ARG A 47 -10.51 -5.42 -4.34
CA ARG A 47 -9.23 -5.41 -3.62
C ARG A 47 -8.07 -5.98 -4.47
N PRO A 48 -6.85 -5.42 -4.35
CA PRO A 48 -5.70 -5.94 -5.08
C PRO A 48 -5.23 -7.28 -4.51
N LYS A 49 -4.50 -8.04 -5.34
CA LYS A 49 -3.67 -9.15 -4.83
C LYS A 49 -2.37 -8.57 -4.30
N ILE A 50 -1.96 -9.03 -3.12
CA ILE A 50 -0.75 -8.57 -2.43
C ILE A 50 0.18 -9.77 -2.25
N GLU A 51 1.45 -9.59 -2.54
CA GLU A 51 2.50 -10.58 -2.27
C GLU A 51 3.58 -9.95 -1.39
N ILE A 52 3.87 -10.61 -0.28
CA ILE A 52 4.89 -10.20 0.69
C ILE A 52 6.05 -11.21 0.59
N GLY A 53 7.26 -10.72 0.36
CA GLY A 53 8.47 -11.54 0.34
C GLY A 53 8.94 -11.94 1.74
N GLY A 54 10.09 -12.60 1.81
CA GLY A 54 10.66 -13.10 3.08
C GLY A 54 10.49 -14.62 3.24
N ALA A 55 10.89 -15.15 4.40
CA ALA A 55 11.02 -16.59 4.61
C ALA A 55 10.75 -17.08 6.05
N ASP A 56 10.60 -16.18 7.03
CA ASP A 56 10.28 -16.50 8.42
C ASP A 56 8.77 -16.41 8.66
N LEU A 57 8.10 -17.56 8.59
CA LEU A 57 6.66 -17.70 8.83
C LEU A 57 6.21 -17.31 10.26
N ARG A 58 7.13 -16.97 11.17
CA ARG A 58 6.81 -16.44 12.50
C ARG A 58 6.61 -14.92 12.51
N VAL A 59 7.00 -14.25 11.43
CA VAL A 59 6.78 -12.82 11.25
C VAL A 59 5.41 -12.62 10.61
N PHE A 60 4.63 -11.72 11.21
CA PHE A 60 3.30 -11.35 10.75
C PHE A 60 3.27 -9.87 10.37
N TYR A 61 2.55 -9.56 9.30
CA TYR A 61 2.41 -8.21 8.76
C TYR A 61 0.98 -7.71 8.91
N THR A 62 0.86 -6.40 9.04
CA THR A 62 -0.39 -5.68 8.88
C THR A 62 -0.31 -4.85 7.60
N LEU A 63 -1.30 -4.99 6.73
CA LEU A 63 -1.49 -4.19 5.54
C LEU A 63 -2.53 -3.11 5.81
N VAL A 64 -2.20 -1.86 5.45
CA VAL A 64 -3.12 -0.72 5.51
C VAL A 64 -3.13 -0.04 4.15
N LEU A 65 -4.32 0.20 3.60
CA LEU A 65 -4.55 0.99 2.40
C LEU A 65 -5.42 2.20 2.77
N VAL A 66 -4.84 3.39 2.69
CA VAL A 66 -5.49 4.67 3.02
C VAL A 66 -5.48 5.63 1.84
N ASP A 67 -6.43 6.56 1.83
CA ASP A 67 -6.41 7.76 1.01
C ASP A 67 -6.11 8.99 1.89
N PRO A 68 -4.92 9.59 1.78
CA PRO A 68 -4.53 10.77 2.56
C PRO A 68 -5.13 12.08 2.02
N ASP A 69 -5.79 12.02 0.87
CA ASP A 69 -6.30 13.18 0.14
C ASP A 69 -7.83 13.25 0.19
N ALA A 70 -8.50 12.50 1.07
CA ALA A 70 -9.96 12.47 1.11
C ALA A 70 -10.59 13.77 1.67
N PRO A 71 -11.68 14.30 1.06
CA PRO A 71 -12.31 13.86 -0.19
C PRO A 71 -11.63 14.42 -1.45
N SER A 72 -10.76 15.42 -1.30
CA SER A 72 -9.91 15.92 -2.39
C SER A 72 -8.57 16.45 -1.88
N PRO A 73 -7.49 16.35 -2.68
CA PRO A 73 -6.15 16.81 -2.29
C PRO A 73 -6.10 18.31 -1.98
N CYS A 74 -7.04 19.10 -2.52
CA CYS A 74 -7.12 20.53 -2.26
C CYS A 74 -7.73 20.87 -0.88
N ASN A 75 -8.55 19.98 -0.33
CA ASN A 75 -9.15 20.14 1.01
C ASN A 75 -9.32 18.78 1.67
N PRO A 76 -8.21 18.16 2.14
CA PRO A 76 -8.20 16.79 2.63
C PRO A 76 -8.67 16.71 4.09
N ASN A 77 -9.88 17.20 4.37
CA ASN A 77 -10.42 17.32 5.74
C ASN A 77 -10.95 16.00 6.31
N LEU A 78 -11.01 14.93 5.50
CA LEU A 78 -11.36 13.57 5.92
C LEU A 78 -10.15 12.63 5.90
N LYS A 79 -8.94 13.17 5.75
CA LYS A 79 -7.72 12.36 5.78
C LYS A 79 -7.46 11.78 7.18
N GLU A 80 -7.00 10.55 7.32
CA GLU A 80 -6.82 9.51 6.30
C GLU A 80 -8.08 8.64 6.18
N TYR A 81 -8.56 8.40 4.94
CA TYR A 81 -9.69 7.50 4.72
C TYR A 81 -9.21 6.06 4.56
N LEU A 82 -9.59 5.17 5.49
CA LEU A 82 -9.20 3.77 5.47
C LEU A 82 -10.02 2.97 4.44
N HIS A 83 -9.38 2.56 3.35
CA HIS A 83 -10.00 1.71 2.33
C HIS A 83 -9.96 0.22 2.68
N TRP A 84 -8.85 -0.26 3.23
CA TRP A 84 -8.68 -1.67 3.54
C TRP A 84 -7.61 -1.87 4.61
N MET A 85 -7.87 -2.81 5.53
CA MET A 85 -6.92 -3.26 6.54
C MET A 85 -6.97 -4.78 6.62
N VAL A 86 -5.80 -5.41 6.71
CA VAL A 86 -5.64 -6.84 6.95
C VAL A 86 -4.52 -7.02 7.96
N THR A 87 -4.75 -7.82 9.00
CA THR A 87 -3.75 -8.15 10.01
C THR A 87 -3.28 -9.58 9.85
N ASP A 88 -2.32 -10.01 10.67
CA ASP A 88 -1.91 -11.41 10.81
C ASP A 88 -1.53 -12.10 9.49
N ILE A 89 -0.99 -11.35 8.51
CA ILE A 89 -0.50 -11.91 7.25
C ILE A 89 0.87 -12.56 7.52
N PRO A 90 1.03 -13.89 7.39
CA PRO A 90 2.34 -14.51 7.57
C PRO A 90 3.32 -14.05 6.48
N GLU A 91 4.59 -13.87 6.83
CA GLU A 91 5.66 -13.60 5.85
C GLU A 91 5.67 -14.65 4.72
N SER A 92 6.13 -14.30 3.52
CA SER A 92 6.14 -15.19 2.33
C SER A 92 4.76 -15.55 1.77
N THR A 93 3.68 -14.96 2.29
CA THR A 93 2.30 -15.23 1.83
C THR A 93 1.62 -13.99 1.22
N ALA A 94 0.29 -14.02 1.18
CA ALA A 94 -0.55 -12.98 0.58
C ALA A 94 -1.58 -12.47 1.60
N ALA A 95 -2.08 -11.25 1.38
CA ALA A 95 -3.11 -10.64 2.23
C ALA A 95 -4.47 -11.38 2.21
N SER A 96 -4.60 -12.49 1.48
CA SER A 96 -5.77 -13.38 1.53
C SER A 96 -5.74 -14.39 2.68
N PHE A 97 -4.62 -14.49 3.42
CA PHE A 97 -4.42 -15.46 4.50
C PHE A 97 -4.62 -14.89 5.91
N GLY A 98 -4.82 -13.57 6.03
CA GLY A 98 -5.21 -12.88 7.26
C GLY A 98 -6.67 -12.44 7.24
#